data_AF-A0A523JAM4-F1
#
_entry.id   AF-A0A523JAM4-F1
#
_cell.length_a   1.000
_cell.length_b   1.000
_cell.length_c   1.000
_cell.angle_alpha   90.00
_cell.angle_beta   90.00
_cell.angle_gamma   90.00
#
_symmetry.space_group_name_H-M   'P 1'
#
loop_
_entity.id
_entity.type
_entity.pdbx_description
1 polymer ?
#
loop_
_entity_poly.entity_id
_entity_poly.type
_entity_poly.pdbx_seq_one_letter_code
_entity_poly.pdbx_strand_id
1 'polypeptide(L)'
;MNQLKGILLAILVLATLDANAGSARSSSITHWGNCGGGTRTWWDDMCMKWRKKMGSKGWSQWWRNYSNVKIGRYVDITKFTWGRDEYNLDGGDAALICTHGGHNSNGWYGQMHTREHGQCQLNTNEMKLGPYSANGKLRFWQMSSCNSIRWQYRGKWFGPAGDRVHLITGFHGYMYIGSKYVGEYGDLANYGYSSKGVGKVWVDEMHHVDHWYNAWKTVCPVAIGFGNTASASSNALNERYNSNWSHKSPNWATYRYYRGCNPDGGPSLPN
;
A
#
# COMPACT_ATOMS: atom_id res chain seq x y z
N MET A 1 -10.18 7.59 -71.47
CA MET A 1 -10.79 6.45 -70.72
C MET A 1 -9.99 6.25 -69.45
N ASN A 2 -10.71 6.19 -68.33
CA ASN A 2 -10.30 6.52 -66.96
C ASN A 2 -9.37 5.45 -66.32
N GLN A 3 -8.19 5.86 -65.83
CA GLN A 3 -7.82 6.09 -64.41
C GLN A 3 -7.87 4.83 -63.52
N LEU A 4 -6.70 4.54 -62.92
CA LEU A 4 -6.37 3.37 -62.09
C LEU A 4 -7.36 3.16 -60.93
N LYS A 5 -7.72 1.89 -60.69
CA LYS A 5 -8.40 1.44 -59.46
C LYS A 5 -7.44 0.64 -58.60
N GLY A 6 -7.44 0.93 -57.29
CA GLY A 6 -6.97 -0.01 -56.26
C GLY A 6 -5.97 0.56 -55.27
N ILE A 7 -6.34 1.64 -54.55
CA ILE A 7 -5.57 2.16 -53.40
C ILE A 7 -5.91 1.36 -52.14
N LEU A 8 -4.84 0.86 -51.52
CA LEU A 8 -4.56 0.65 -50.10
C LEU A 8 -5.67 0.17 -49.15
N LEU A 9 -5.39 -1.01 -48.61
CA LEU A 9 -5.91 -1.60 -47.39
C LEU A 9 -5.66 -0.67 -46.18
N ALA A 10 -6.70 -0.12 -45.56
CA ALA A 10 -6.62 0.44 -44.22
C ALA A 10 -7.14 -0.60 -43.22
N ILE A 11 -6.23 -1.40 -42.68
CA ILE A 11 -6.50 -2.26 -41.52
C ILE A 11 -6.77 -1.32 -40.34
N LEU A 12 -8.03 -1.19 -39.95
CA LEU A 12 -8.43 -0.57 -38.70
C LEU A 12 -8.01 -1.51 -37.56
N VAL A 13 -6.76 -1.41 -37.10
CA VAL A 13 -6.35 -1.99 -35.82
C VAL A 13 -6.99 -1.14 -34.74
N LEU A 14 -8.23 -1.43 -34.40
CA LEU A 14 -8.79 -1.08 -33.10
C LEU A 14 -8.01 -1.90 -32.08
N ALA A 15 -6.86 -1.36 -31.65
CA ALA A 15 -6.27 -1.77 -30.39
C ALA A 15 -7.30 -1.42 -29.32
N THR A 16 -8.10 -2.41 -28.93
CA THR A 16 -8.76 -2.37 -27.63
C THR A 16 -7.64 -2.22 -26.62
N LEU A 17 -7.41 -1.00 -26.15
CA LEU A 17 -6.75 -0.78 -24.88
C LEU A 17 -7.63 -1.55 -23.90
N ASP A 18 -7.22 -2.77 -23.56
CA ASP A 18 -7.80 -3.47 -22.42
C ASP A 18 -7.68 -2.49 -21.26
N ALA A 19 -8.81 -1.90 -20.90
CA ALA A 19 -8.98 -1.23 -19.63
C ALA A 19 -8.78 -2.35 -18.61
N ASN A 20 -7.52 -2.55 -18.22
CA ASN A 20 -7.13 -3.45 -17.14
C ASN A 20 -7.84 -2.93 -15.89
N ALA A 21 -9.04 -3.45 -15.65
CA ALA A 21 -9.94 -2.96 -14.63
C ALA A 21 -9.40 -3.40 -13.25
N GLY A 22 -8.42 -2.65 -12.75
CA GLY A 22 -7.92 -2.81 -11.40
C GLY A 22 -8.88 -2.18 -10.38
N SER A 23 -8.70 -2.56 -9.12
CA SER A 23 -9.44 -2.03 -7.98
C SER A 23 -8.48 -1.39 -6.97
N ALA A 24 -8.68 -0.09 -6.73
CA ALA A 24 -8.00 0.65 -5.66
C ALA A 24 -8.89 0.73 -4.42
N ARG A 25 -8.40 0.20 -3.30
CA ARG A 25 -9.13 0.16 -2.04
C ARG A 25 -8.42 0.99 -0.98
N SER A 26 -9.14 1.78 -0.20
CA SER A 26 -8.51 2.51 0.91
C SER A 26 -9.28 2.41 2.21
N SER A 27 -8.58 2.59 3.32
CA SER A 27 -9.21 2.76 4.63
C SER A 27 -8.55 3.88 5.41
N SER A 28 -9.34 4.78 6.00
CA SER A 28 -8.83 5.93 6.73
C SER A 28 -9.57 6.14 8.06
N ILE A 29 -8.83 6.50 9.11
CA ILE A 29 -9.38 6.90 10.39
C ILE A 29 -8.93 8.33 10.68
N THR A 30 -9.88 9.26 10.79
CA THR A 30 -9.60 10.65 11.20
C THR A 30 -10.17 10.97 12.57
N HIS A 31 -11.27 10.32 12.95
CA HIS A 31 -11.90 10.38 14.24
C HIS A 31 -11.87 9.00 14.87
N TRP A 32 -11.60 8.93 16.16
CA TRP A 32 -11.45 7.66 16.88
C TRP A 32 -12.67 7.41 17.74
N GLY A 33 -13.08 6.15 17.79
CA GLY A 33 -14.04 5.67 18.79
C GLY A 33 -13.33 5.34 20.11
N ASN A 34 -13.79 4.26 20.74
CA ASN A 34 -13.29 3.78 22.03
C ASN A 34 -11.87 3.18 22.00
N CYS A 35 -11.18 3.22 20.85
CA CYS A 35 -9.79 2.80 20.74
C CYS A 35 -8.77 3.92 20.88
N GLY A 36 -9.21 5.19 20.92
CA GLY A 36 -8.31 6.34 21.07
C GLY A 36 -7.38 6.56 19.87
N GLY A 37 -6.64 7.67 19.84
CA GLY A 37 -5.70 8.02 18.76
C GLY A 37 -5.62 9.52 18.47
N GLY A 38 -6.66 10.28 18.83
CA GLY A 38 -6.70 11.72 18.58
C GLY A 38 -6.99 12.07 17.12
N THR A 39 -7.66 13.20 16.89
CA THR A 39 -8.16 13.56 15.57
C THR A 39 -7.04 13.85 14.57
N ARG A 40 -7.12 13.29 13.37
CA ARG A 40 -6.16 13.47 12.26
C ARG A 40 -6.88 13.59 10.92
N THR A 41 -7.51 14.74 10.67
CA THR A 41 -8.38 14.98 9.50
C THR A 41 -7.69 14.74 8.16
N TRP A 42 -6.43 15.16 8.03
CA TRP A 42 -5.67 15.07 6.78
C TRP A 42 -5.40 13.63 6.29
N TRP A 43 -5.48 12.61 7.14
CA TRP A 43 -5.24 11.23 6.71
C TRP A 43 -6.27 10.74 5.69
N ASP A 44 -7.53 11.12 5.87
CA ASP A 44 -8.57 10.78 4.90
C ASP A 44 -8.32 11.49 3.57
N ASP A 45 -7.90 12.75 3.59
CA ASP A 45 -7.56 13.48 2.38
C ASP A 45 -6.38 12.85 1.62
N MET A 46 -5.33 12.43 2.34
CA MET A 46 -4.18 11.73 1.77
C MET A 46 -4.61 10.41 1.10
N CYS A 47 -5.32 9.55 1.83
CA CYS A 47 -5.83 8.28 1.31
C CYS A 47 -6.82 8.47 0.14
N MET A 48 -7.72 9.44 0.26
CA MET A 48 -8.69 9.80 -0.76
C MET A 48 -7.99 10.33 -2.01
N LYS A 49 -6.95 11.15 -1.90
CA LYS A 49 -6.22 11.70 -3.05
C LYS A 49 -5.59 10.58 -3.88
N TRP A 50 -4.91 9.64 -3.21
CA TRP A 50 -4.36 8.44 -3.86
C TRP A 50 -5.47 7.67 -4.58
N ARG A 51 -6.57 7.35 -3.88
CA ARG A 51 -7.69 6.56 -4.43
C ARG A 51 -8.36 7.25 -5.63
N LYS A 52 -8.65 8.56 -5.53
CA LYS A 52 -9.24 9.35 -6.61
C LYS A 52 -8.32 9.41 -7.83
N LYS A 53 -7.00 9.50 -7.60
CA LYS A 53 -6.04 9.47 -8.71
C LYS A 53 -6.03 8.12 -9.41
N MET A 54 -6.06 7.01 -8.67
CA MET A 54 -6.23 5.67 -9.25
C MET A 54 -7.54 5.58 -10.06
N GLY A 55 -8.64 6.11 -9.52
CA GLY A 55 -9.92 6.21 -10.22
C GLY A 55 -9.85 6.98 -11.54
N SER A 56 -9.13 8.11 -11.56
CA SER A 56 -8.91 8.89 -12.79
C SER A 56 -8.09 8.14 -13.85
N LYS A 57 -7.46 7.02 -13.50
CA LYS A 57 -6.74 6.13 -14.42
C LYS A 57 -7.60 4.92 -14.86
N GLY A 58 -8.88 4.90 -14.51
CA GLY A 58 -9.84 3.86 -14.89
C GLY A 58 -10.01 2.73 -13.89
N TRP A 59 -9.36 2.79 -12.72
CA TRP A 59 -9.55 1.77 -11.68
C TRP A 59 -10.86 1.97 -10.93
N SER A 60 -11.52 0.86 -10.59
CA SER A 60 -12.64 0.90 -9.64
C SER A 60 -12.16 1.36 -8.27
N GLN A 61 -13.01 2.08 -7.55
CA GLN A 61 -12.68 2.63 -6.24
C GLN A 61 -13.58 2.04 -5.17
N TRP A 62 -12.99 1.68 -4.04
CA TRP A 62 -13.72 1.25 -2.86
C TRP A 62 -13.06 1.82 -1.60
N TRP A 63 -13.84 2.11 -0.57
CA TRP A 63 -13.29 2.68 0.66
C TRP A 63 -14.10 2.39 1.92
N ARG A 64 -13.40 2.50 3.05
CA ARG A 64 -13.99 2.53 4.38
C ARG A 64 -13.36 3.65 5.19
N ASN A 65 -14.19 4.51 5.76
CA ASN A 65 -13.72 5.61 6.58
C ASN A 65 -14.30 5.53 7.99
N TYR A 66 -13.55 6.02 8.98
CA TYR A 66 -13.98 6.23 10.36
C TYR A 66 -14.49 4.95 11.02
N SER A 67 -15.74 4.93 11.48
CA SER A 67 -16.37 3.78 12.16
C SER A 67 -16.44 2.52 11.32
N ASN A 68 -16.14 2.61 10.02
CA ASN A 68 -16.02 1.46 9.15
C ASN A 68 -14.64 0.79 9.18
N VAL A 69 -13.62 1.42 9.74
CA VAL A 69 -12.27 0.82 9.86
C VAL A 69 -12.19 0.09 11.19
N LYS A 70 -12.60 -1.18 11.17
CA LYS A 70 -12.66 -2.05 12.34
C LYS A 70 -11.80 -3.30 12.13
N ILE A 71 -11.21 -3.80 13.20
CA ILE A 71 -10.22 -4.87 13.15
C ILE A 71 -10.73 -6.12 12.44
N GLY A 72 -11.99 -6.56 12.67
CA GLY A 72 -12.54 -7.78 12.06
C GLY A 72 -12.57 -7.77 10.54
N ARG A 73 -12.50 -6.59 9.91
CA ARG A 73 -12.49 -6.45 8.44
C ARG A 73 -11.10 -6.63 7.83
N TYR A 74 -10.06 -6.85 8.64
CA TYR A 74 -8.68 -7.00 8.18
C TYR A 74 -7.99 -8.23 8.76
N VAL A 75 -8.69 -8.95 9.64
CA VAL A 75 -8.22 -10.20 10.23
C VAL A 75 -8.66 -11.36 9.36
N ASP A 76 -7.69 -12.20 9.02
CA ASP A 76 -7.91 -13.38 8.18
C ASP A 76 -8.63 -14.47 8.95
N ILE A 77 -9.71 -14.97 8.36
CA ILE A 77 -10.59 -15.96 8.98
C ILE A 77 -9.88 -17.30 9.26
N THR A 78 -8.83 -17.64 8.49
CA THR A 78 -8.03 -18.85 8.70
C THR A 78 -7.08 -18.71 9.89
N LYS A 79 -6.84 -17.49 10.36
CA LYS A 79 -6.04 -17.20 11.56
C LYS A 79 -6.92 -17.03 12.79
N PHE A 80 -8.05 -16.34 12.64
CA PHE A 80 -9.02 -16.13 13.71
C PHE A 80 -10.44 -16.19 13.15
N THR A 81 -11.27 -17.08 13.69
CA THR A 81 -12.62 -17.37 13.17
C THR A 81 -13.59 -16.18 13.22
N TRP A 82 -13.29 -15.14 14.00
CA TRP A 82 -14.07 -13.90 14.04
C TRP A 82 -13.69 -12.89 12.95
N GLY A 83 -12.58 -13.13 12.25
CA GLY A 83 -12.12 -12.37 11.10
C GLY A 83 -13.11 -12.45 9.94
N ARG A 84 -13.13 -11.39 9.12
CA ARG A 84 -14.05 -11.17 8.00
C ARG A 84 -13.36 -10.35 6.91
N ASP A 85 -12.09 -10.63 6.66
CA ASP A 85 -11.27 -9.88 5.69
C ASP A 85 -11.65 -10.12 4.22
N GLU A 86 -12.43 -11.16 3.94
CA GLU A 86 -13.10 -11.40 2.67
C GLU A 86 -13.74 -10.10 2.11
N TYR A 87 -13.31 -9.69 0.92
CA TYR A 87 -13.79 -8.47 0.23
C TYR A 87 -13.48 -7.11 0.88
N ASN A 88 -12.50 -7.00 1.78
CA ASN A 88 -12.05 -5.71 2.31
C ASN A 88 -10.88 -5.15 1.53
N LEU A 89 -9.82 -4.65 2.18
CA LEU A 89 -8.68 -4.12 1.45
C LEU A 89 -8.02 -5.18 0.57
N ASP A 90 -8.04 -6.44 0.99
CA ASP A 90 -7.43 -7.53 0.24
C ASP A 90 -8.15 -7.87 -1.08
N GLY A 91 -9.43 -7.50 -1.21
CA GLY A 91 -10.20 -7.75 -2.44
C GLY A 91 -9.86 -6.82 -3.61
N GLY A 92 -8.91 -5.91 -3.47
CA GLY A 92 -8.46 -5.00 -4.53
C GLY A 92 -7.04 -5.33 -4.99
N ASP A 93 -6.65 -4.85 -6.16
CA ASP A 93 -5.29 -5.02 -6.68
C ASP A 93 -4.27 -4.17 -5.91
N ALA A 94 -4.70 -2.99 -5.44
CA ALA A 94 -3.92 -2.13 -4.57
C ALA A 94 -4.75 -1.63 -3.39
N ALA A 95 -4.12 -1.58 -2.23
CA ALA A 95 -4.73 -1.14 -0.98
C ALA A 95 -3.85 -0.14 -0.24
N LEU A 96 -4.48 0.90 0.32
CA LEU A 96 -3.83 1.87 1.19
C LEU A 96 -4.61 2.03 2.50
N ILE A 97 -3.95 1.79 3.63
CA ILE A 97 -4.50 2.10 4.95
C ILE A 97 -3.82 3.34 5.56
N CYS A 98 -4.63 4.27 6.06
CA CYS A 98 -4.22 5.49 6.75
C CYS A 98 -4.68 5.40 8.21
N THR A 99 -3.75 5.15 9.12
CA THR A 99 -4.05 4.95 10.54
C THR A 99 -2.84 5.23 11.44
N HIS A 100 -3.08 5.41 12.73
CA HIS A 100 -2.00 5.33 13.71
C HIS A 100 -1.42 3.92 13.71
N GLY A 101 -0.10 3.85 13.72
CA GLY A 101 0.57 2.58 13.94
C GLY A 101 1.72 2.69 14.90
N GLY A 102 2.03 1.53 15.44
CA GLY A 102 3.18 1.31 16.28
C GLY A 102 3.77 -0.04 15.96
N HIS A 103 4.58 -0.53 16.88
CA HIS A 103 5.15 -1.86 16.78
C HIS A 103 5.14 -2.53 18.15
N ASN A 104 5.19 -3.86 18.13
CA ASN A 104 5.37 -4.71 19.29
C ASN A 104 6.18 -5.96 18.87
N SER A 105 6.20 -7.00 19.71
CA SER A 105 6.88 -8.27 19.40
C SER A 105 6.32 -8.99 18.17
N ASN A 106 5.06 -8.71 17.79
CA ASN A 106 4.41 -9.30 16.63
C ASN A 106 4.74 -8.58 15.31
N GLY A 107 5.32 -7.39 15.37
CA GLY A 107 5.64 -6.56 14.21
C GLY A 107 4.93 -5.22 14.28
N TRP A 108 4.38 -4.77 13.15
CA TRP A 108 3.53 -3.58 13.10
C TRP A 108 2.17 -3.87 13.72
N TYR A 109 1.61 -2.86 14.38
CA TYR A 109 0.17 -2.79 14.62
C TYR A 109 -0.43 -1.49 14.09
N GLY A 110 -1.64 -1.58 13.55
CA GLY A 110 -2.48 -0.45 13.17
C GLY A 110 -3.63 -0.30 14.14
N GLN A 111 -3.81 0.89 14.72
CA GLN A 111 -4.93 1.19 15.59
C GLN A 111 -6.22 1.26 14.78
N MET A 112 -7.32 0.71 15.30
CA MET A 112 -8.62 0.62 14.61
C MET A 112 -9.63 1.54 15.29
N HIS A 113 -10.70 1.92 14.59
CA HIS A 113 -11.63 2.93 15.11
C HIS A 113 -12.36 2.46 16.37
N THR A 114 -12.86 1.22 16.35
CA THR A 114 -13.70 0.64 17.39
C THR A 114 -13.12 -0.67 17.88
N ARG A 115 -13.24 -0.90 19.18
CA ARG A 115 -12.84 -2.15 19.82
C ARG A 115 -13.75 -3.28 19.35
N GLU A 116 -13.16 -4.34 18.82
CA GLU A 116 -13.86 -5.60 18.54
C GLU A 116 -13.05 -6.73 19.16
N HIS A 117 -13.74 -7.73 19.72
CA HIS A 117 -13.10 -8.87 20.38
C HIS A 117 -12.05 -8.48 21.45
N GLY A 118 -12.31 -7.39 22.17
CA GLY A 118 -11.40 -6.87 23.20
C GLY A 118 -10.17 -6.15 22.66
N GLN A 119 -9.99 -6.06 21.34
CA GLN A 119 -8.80 -5.52 20.70
C GLN A 119 -9.08 -4.20 19.98
N CYS A 120 -8.06 -3.35 19.94
CA CYS A 120 -8.08 -2.06 19.24
C CYS A 120 -7.04 -1.95 18.14
N GLN A 121 -6.29 -3.01 17.88
CA GLN A 121 -5.08 -2.98 17.08
C GLN A 121 -5.04 -4.21 16.19
N LEU A 122 -4.97 -3.99 14.88
CA LEU A 122 -4.64 -5.01 13.90
C LEU A 122 -3.14 -5.24 13.89
N ASN A 123 -2.68 -6.49 13.91
CA ASN A 123 -1.28 -6.84 13.88
C ASN A 123 -0.93 -7.68 12.64
N THR A 124 0.34 -7.67 12.24
CA THR A 124 0.83 -8.49 11.12
C THR A 124 0.58 -10.00 11.29
N ASN A 125 0.51 -10.51 12.51
CA ASN A 125 0.21 -11.93 12.74
C ASN A 125 -1.26 -12.28 12.51
N GLU A 126 -2.17 -11.31 12.45
CA GLU A 126 -3.62 -11.51 12.25
C GLU A 126 -4.02 -11.43 10.77
N MET A 127 -3.12 -10.97 9.91
CA MET A 127 -3.39 -10.73 8.48
C MET A 127 -2.83 -11.85 7.60
N LYS A 128 -3.56 -12.21 6.55
CA LYS A 128 -3.00 -12.73 5.30
C LYS A 128 -3.48 -11.82 4.18
N LEU A 129 -2.63 -11.65 3.18
CA LEU A 129 -2.85 -10.73 2.09
C LEU A 129 -2.49 -11.43 0.78
N GLY A 130 -3.20 -11.08 -0.28
CA GLY A 130 -2.92 -11.50 -1.63
C GLY A 130 -3.98 -12.43 -2.22
N PRO A 131 -3.84 -12.81 -3.49
CA PRO A 131 -4.87 -13.51 -4.25
C PRO A 131 -5.36 -14.86 -3.70
N TYR A 132 -4.63 -15.46 -2.77
CA TYR A 132 -4.98 -16.76 -2.18
C TYR A 132 -5.56 -16.68 -0.76
N SER A 133 -5.69 -15.48 -0.17
CA SER A 133 -6.46 -15.27 1.05
C SER A 133 -7.91 -14.93 0.67
N ALA A 134 -8.89 -15.73 1.08
CA ALA A 134 -10.33 -15.41 1.09
C ALA A 134 -10.89 -14.52 -0.07
N ASN A 135 -10.58 -14.83 -1.33
CA ASN A 135 -10.94 -14.06 -2.56
C ASN A 135 -10.20 -12.72 -2.75
N GLY A 136 -9.00 -12.61 -2.19
CA GLY A 136 -8.10 -11.49 -2.36
C GLY A 136 -7.68 -11.32 -3.81
N LYS A 137 -7.14 -10.14 -4.11
CA LYS A 137 -6.49 -9.79 -5.39
C LYS A 137 -5.22 -8.98 -5.17
N LEU A 138 -4.84 -8.80 -3.91
CA LEU A 138 -3.90 -7.76 -3.53
C LEU A 138 -2.48 -8.02 -3.99
N ARG A 139 -1.96 -7.05 -4.75
CA ARG A 139 -0.57 -7.01 -5.21
C ARG A 139 0.23 -5.97 -4.44
N PHE A 140 -0.39 -4.83 -4.15
CA PHE A 140 0.26 -3.67 -3.52
C PHE A 140 -0.44 -3.30 -2.20
N TRP A 141 0.19 -3.62 -1.09
CA TRP A 141 -0.25 -3.18 0.24
C TRP A 141 0.56 -1.97 0.70
N GLN A 142 -0.12 -0.89 1.05
CA GLN A 142 0.51 0.38 1.39
C GLN A 142 -0.01 0.87 2.74
N MET A 143 0.89 1.39 3.57
CA MET A 143 0.57 1.85 4.91
C MET A 143 1.03 3.28 5.09
N SER A 144 0.06 4.19 5.12
CA SER A 144 0.25 5.55 5.65
C SER A 144 0.13 5.50 7.17
N SER A 145 1.15 4.95 7.81
CA SER A 145 1.14 4.67 9.25
C SER A 145 2.56 4.72 9.82
N CYS A 146 2.70 5.30 11.01
CA CYS A 146 3.93 5.24 11.79
C CYS A 146 4.33 3.77 12.05
N ASN A 147 5.64 3.52 12.07
CA ASN A 147 6.27 2.23 12.38
C ASN A 147 5.74 1.03 11.57
N SER A 148 5.19 1.28 10.38
CA SER A 148 4.61 0.24 9.52
C SER A 148 5.64 -0.73 8.98
N ILE A 149 6.86 -0.27 8.72
CA ILE A 149 7.99 -1.15 8.36
C ILE A 149 9.19 -0.76 9.22
N ARG A 150 9.10 -1.10 10.51
CA ARG A 150 10.24 -0.95 11.39
C ARG A 150 11.32 -1.98 11.03
N TRP A 151 12.54 -1.51 10.78
CA TRP A 151 13.61 -2.30 10.18
C TRP A 151 13.83 -3.64 10.88
N GLN A 152 13.98 -3.67 12.20
CA GLN A 152 14.24 -4.94 12.90
C GLN A 152 13.05 -5.93 12.87
N TYR A 153 11.84 -5.47 12.56
CA TYR A 153 10.64 -6.31 12.46
C TYR A 153 10.21 -6.59 11.01
N ARG A 154 10.96 -6.09 10.00
CA ARG A 154 10.59 -6.21 8.59
C ARG A 154 10.29 -7.65 8.12
N GLY A 155 10.97 -8.64 8.70
CA GLY A 155 10.73 -10.05 8.40
C GLY A 155 9.33 -10.57 8.79
N LYS A 156 8.61 -9.88 9.69
CA LYS A 156 7.23 -10.24 10.06
C LYS A 156 6.25 -10.10 8.91
N TRP A 157 6.60 -9.34 7.86
CA TRP A 157 5.78 -9.15 6.67
C TRP A 157 5.72 -10.36 5.73
N PHE A 158 6.60 -11.36 5.89
CA PHE A 158 6.47 -12.64 5.15
C PHE A 158 5.16 -13.38 5.47
N GLY A 159 4.67 -13.28 6.70
CA GLY A 159 3.40 -13.90 7.10
C GLY A 159 2.21 -13.34 6.31
N PRO A 160 1.93 -12.02 6.41
CA PRO A 160 0.92 -11.37 5.59
C PRO A 160 1.11 -11.55 4.08
N ALA A 161 2.35 -11.45 3.58
CA ALA A 161 2.62 -11.55 2.14
C ALA A 161 2.45 -12.97 1.57
N GLY A 162 2.32 -13.99 2.43
CA GLY A 162 2.34 -15.43 2.11
C GLY A 162 1.47 -15.84 0.93
N ASP A 163 0.32 -15.17 0.75
CA ASP A 163 -0.62 -15.43 -0.33
C ASP A 163 -0.33 -14.63 -1.61
N ARG A 164 0.96 -14.33 -1.83
CA ARG A 164 1.57 -13.79 -3.06
C ARG A 164 1.32 -12.31 -3.29
N VAL A 165 1.40 -11.51 -2.22
CA VAL A 165 1.59 -10.05 -2.35
C VAL A 165 2.91 -9.77 -3.03
N HIS A 166 2.95 -8.76 -3.91
CA HIS A 166 4.16 -8.39 -4.63
C HIS A 166 4.95 -7.35 -3.85
N LEU A 167 4.23 -6.39 -3.25
CA LEU A 167 4.83 -5.23 -2.63
C LEU A 167 4.12 -4.84 -1.33
N ILE A 168 4.90 -4.61 -0.29
CA ILE A 168 4.45 -3.97 0.95
C ILE A 168 5.25 -2.68 1.16
N THR A 169 4.56 -1.57 1.38
CA THR A 169 5.18 -0.25 1.58
C THR A 169 4.69 0.43 2.85
N GLY A 170 5.56 1.23 3.46
CA GLY A 170 5.30 1.90 4.72
C GLY A 170 6.47 2.77 5.15
N PHE A 171 6.59 3.01 6.45
CA PHE A 171 7.57 3.90 7.05
C PHE A 171 8.32 3.20 8.19
N HIS A 172 9.62 3.44 8.25
CA HIS A 172 10.45 3.12 9.42
C HIS A 172 10.45 4.34 10.35
N GLY A 173 9.92 4.19 11.56
CA GLY A 173 9.68 5.30 12.46
C GLY A 173 8.41 6.09 12.14
N TYR A 174 8.36 7.35 12.54
CA TYR A 174 7.18 8.19 12.37
C TYR A 174 7.02 8.66 10.92
N MET A 175 5.75 8.78 10.52
CA MET A 175 5.33 9.52 9.34
C MET A 175 4.52 10.72 9.80
N TYR A 176 4.53 11.80 9.03
CA TYR A 176 3.81 13.02 9.38
C TYR A 176 2.58 13.20 8.50
N ILE A 177 1.59 13.84 9.12
CA ILE A 177 0.26 14.02 8.53
C ILE A 177 0.06 15.53 8.40
N GLY A 178 -0.42 15.98 7.26
CA GLY A 178 -0.61 17.39 7.00
C GLY A 178 -1.06 17.67 5.57
N SER A 179 -1.68 18.83 5.38
CA SER A 179 -2.19 19.28 4.08
C SER A 179 -1.14 19.22 2.97
N LYS A 180 0.11 19.56 3.28
CA LYS A 180 1.22 19.55 2.30
C LYS A 180 1.48 18.16 1.68
N TYR A 181 1.19 17.08 2.43
CA TYR A 181 1.40 15.71 1.96
C TYR A 181 0.22 15.16 1.14
N VAL A 182 -0.94 15.84 1.13
CA VAL A 182 -2.11 15.35 0.38
C VAL A 182 -1.80 15.24 -1.10
N GLY A 183 -1.13 16.25 -1.67
CA GLY A 183 -0.73 16.26 -3.09
C GLY A 183 0.15 15.07 -3.46
N GLU A 184 1.13 14.76 -2.60
CA GLU A 184 2.12 13.70 -2.81
C GLU A 184 1.49 12.31 -2.91
N TYR A 185 0.38 12.05 -2.22
CA TYR A 185 -0.36 10.79 -2.37
C TYR A 185 -1.01 10.66 -3.76
N GLY A 186 -1.41 11.79 -4.35
CA GLY A 186 -1.82 11.85 -5.75
C GLY A 186 -0.65 11.64 -6.71
N ASP A 187 0.52 12.18 -6.42
CA ASP A 187 1.71 12.03 -7.27
C ASP A 187 2.27 10.59 -7.20
N LEU A 188 2.28 9.99 -6.00
CA LEU A 188 2.54 8.57 -5.79
C LEU A 188 1.67 7.70 -6.68
N ALA A 189 0.35 7.93 -6.67
CA ALA A 189 -0.58 7.21 -7.52
C ALA A 189 -0.28 7.46 -9.00
N ASN A 190 0.01 8.70 -9.40
CA ASN A 190 0.29 9.06 -10.79
C ASN A 190 1.54 8.37 -11.34
N TYR A 191 2.67 8.52 -10.64
CA TYR A 191 3.95 7.99 -11.07
C TYR A 191 4.00 6.48 -10.93
N GLY A 192 3.44 5.94 -9.86
CA GLY A 192 3.30 4.51 -9.64
C GLY A 192 2.42 3.82 -10.67
N TYR A 193 1.52 4.56 -11.34
CA TYR A 193 0.62 3.99 -12.34
C TYR A 193 1.33 3.60 -13.63
N SER A 194 2.15 4.50 -14.18
CA SER A 194 2.72 4.31 -15.52
C SER A 194 4.20 4.66 -15.66
N SER A 195 4.76 5.47 -14.76
CA SER A 195 6.09 6.04 -14.94
C SER A 195 7.20 5.23 -14.26
N LYS A 196 6.97 4.74 -13.04
CA LYS A 196 7.98 4.09 -12.21
C LYS A 196 7.32 3.08 -11.27
N GLY A 197 8.05 2.02 -10.90
CA GLY A 197 7.53 0.98 -10.02
C GLY A 197 7.06 1.54 -8.68
N VAL A 198 5.96 0.99 -8.16
CA VAL A 198 5.27 1.48 -6.96
C VAL A 198 6.21 1.53 -5.76
N GLY A 199 7.06 0.51 -5.59
CA GLY A 199 8.03 0.45 -4.49
C GLY A 199 9.10 1.53 -4.59
N LYS A 200 9.49 1.92 -5.80
CA LYS A 200 10.43 3.01 -6.02
C LYS A 200 9.78 4.36 -5.77
N VAL A 201 8.60 4.61 -6.33
CA VAL A 201 7.87 5.86 -6.16
C VAL A 201 7.52 6.09 -4.69
N TRP A 202 7.13 5.04 -3.95
CA TRP A 202 6.87 5.18 -2.51
C TRP A 202 8.10 5.70 -1.76
N VAL A 203 9.28 5.12 -2.01
CA VAL A 203 10.50 5.54 -1.32
C VAL A 203 10.90 6.95 -1.73
N ASP A 204 10.77 7.30 -3.00
CA ASP A 204 11.29 8.56 -3.51
C ASP A 204 10.35 9.75 -3.20
N GLU A 205 9.03 9.58 -3.34
CA GLU A 205 8.05 10.65 -3.14
C GLU A 205 7.67 10.87 -1.67
N MET A 206 7.74 9.82 -0.83
CA MET A 206 7.36 9.93 0.58
C MET A 206 8.54 10.25 1.49
N HIS A 207 9.75 10.41 0.93
CA HIS A 207 10.95 10.75 1.69
C HIS A 207 11.05 12.26 1.85
N HIS A 208 11.15 12.69 3.11
CA HIS A 208 11.26 14.10 3.45
C HIS A 208 12.45 14.31 4.38
N VAL A 209 13.38 15.14 3.93
CA VAL A 209 14.35 15.80 4.81
C VAL A 209 13.69 17.05 5.40
N ASP A 210 14.07 17.41 6.61
CA ASP A 210 13.67 18.67 7.26
C ASP A 210 12.15 18.88 7.28
N HIS A 211 11.42 17.90 7.83
CA HIS A 211 9.98 18.02 7.95
C HIS A 211 9.59 19.05 9.04
N TRP A 212 8.39 19.61 8.89
CA TRP A 212 7.90 20.78 9.66
C TRP A 212 7.87 20.60 11.18
N TYR A 213 7.92 19.36 11.67
CA TYR A 213 7.82 19.03 13.09
C TYR A 213 9.19 18.87 13.77
N ASN A 214 10.20 18.37 13.02
CA ASN A 214 11.55 18.17 13.54
C ASN A 214 12.55 18.23 12.37
N ALA A 215 13.25 19.36 12.25
CA ALA A 215 14.19 19.57 11.17
C ALA A 215 15.40 18.60 11.19
N TRP A 216 15.67 17.92 12.31
CA TRP A 216 16.83 17.01 12.43
C TRP A 216 16.51 15.56 12.07
N LYS A 217 15.27 15.30 11.66
CA LYS A 217 14.75 13.96 11.42
C LYS A 217 14.15 13.88 10.04
N THR A 218 14.09 12.65 9.55
CA THR A 218 13.70 12.34 8.18
C THR A 218 12.50 11.43 8.17
N VAL A 219 11.58 11.63 7.24
CA VAL A 219 10.54 10.65 6.97
C VAL A 219 11.18 9.53 6.15
N CYS A 220 11.26 8.33 6.74
CA CYS A 220 11.97 7.20 6.16
C CYS A 220 11.01 6.16 5.56
N PRO A 221 10.55 6.35 4.31
CA PRO A 221 9.75 5.34 3.63
C PRO A 221 10.59 4.09 3.33
N VAL A 222 9.93 2.95 3.41
CA VAL A 222 10.50 1.64 3.09
C VAL A 222 9.55 0.89 2.18
N ALA A 223 10.10 0.17 1.21
CA ALA A 223 9.37 -0.76 0.37
C ALA A 223 10.01 -2.16 0.44
N ILE A 224 9.17 -3.19 0.51
CA ILE A 224 9.55 -4.60 0.48
C ILE A 224 8.92 -5.22 -0.76
N GLY A 225 9.76 -5.59 -1.73
CA GLY A 225 9.36 -6.41 -2.87
C GLY A 225 9.52 -7.88 -2.53
N PHE A 226 8.55 -8.72 -2.88
CA PHE A 226 8.55 -10.16 -2.62
C PHE A 226 8.65 -10.96 -3.92
N GLY A 227 9.26 -12.15 -3.84
CA GLY A 227 9.38 -13.05 -4.97
C GLY A 227 9.89 -14.43 -4.59
N ASN A 228 9.92 -15.34 -5.57
CA ASN A 228 10.43 -16.71 -5.37
C ASN A 228 11.95 -16.82 -5.57
N THR A 229 12.59 -15.76 -6.04
CA THR A 229 14.04 -15.59 -6.17
C THR A 229 14.42 -14.16 -5.78
N ALA A 230 15.71 -13.92 -5.50
CA ALA A 230 16.23 -12.57 -5.24
C ALA A 230 15.96 -11.60 -6.41
N SER A 231 16.09 -12.07 -7.65
CA SER A 231 15.79 -11.26 -8.83
C SER A 231 14.30 -10.96 -8.94
N ALA A 232 13.42 -11.92 -8.66
CA ALA A 232 11.98 -11.70 -8.67
C ALA A 232 11.55 -10.69 -7.58
N SER A 233 12.09 -10.79 -6.37
CA SER A 233 11.79 -9.84 -5.29
C SER A 233 12.30 -8.44 -5.58
N SER A 234 13.46 -8.31 -6.23
CA SER A 234 13.98 -7.02 -6.70
C SER A 234 13.12 -6.45 -7.84
N ASN A 235 12.70 -7.30 -8.78
CA ASN A 235 11.81 -6.91 -9.86
C ASN A 235 10.50 -6.37 -9.32
N ALA A 236 9.90 -6.96 -8.28
CA ALA A 236 8.63 -6.50 -7.72
C ALA A 236 8.63 -5.01 -7.30
N LEU A 237 9.79 -4.44 -6.92
CA LEU A 237 9.93 -3.00 -6.64
C LEU A 237 9.73 -2.11 -7.89
N ASN A 238 9.87 -2.69 -9.08
CA ASN A 238 9.71 -2.05 -10.39
C ASN A 238 8.30 -2.22 -10.97
N GLU A 239 7.45 -3.05 -10.37
CA GLU A 239 6.10 -3.24 -10.87
C GLU A 239 5.27 -1.96 -10.69
N ARG A 240 4.61 -1.53 -11.76
CA ARG A 240 3.68 -0.40 -11.77
C ARG A 240 2.27 -0.91 -11.57
N TYR A 241 1.35 -0.05 -11.10
CA TYR A 241 -0.05 -0.47 -10.95
C TYR A 241 -0.62 -1.04 -12.26
N ASN A 242 -0.28 -0.46 -13.42
CA ASN A 242 -0.80 -0.91 -14.71
C ASN A 242 -0.09 -2.12 -15.35
N SER A 243 0.87 -2.75 -14.66
CA SER A 243 1.76 -3.75 -15.29
C SER A 243 1.33 -5.22 -15.10
N ASN A 244 0.41 -5.53 -14.17
CA ASN A 244 -0.22 -6.85 -13.99
C ASN A 244 0.74 -8.06 -14.04
N TRP A 245 1.82 -8.06 -13.26
CA TRP A 245 2.78 -9.16 -13.31
C TRP A 245 2.23 -10.47 -12.71
N SER A 246 2.86 -11.59 -13.06
CA SER A 246 2.46 -12.90 -12.52
C SER A 246 2.78 -13.02 -11.03
N HIS A 247 1.84 -13.59 -10.26
CA HIS A 247 2.03 -13.85 -8.83
C HIS A 247 3.14 -14.87 -8.55
N LYS A 248 3.97 -14.58 -7.53
CA LYS A 248 5.08 -15.43 -7.10
C LYS A 248 4.98 -15.73 -5.61
N SER A 249 5.38 -16.94 -5.21
CA SER A 249 5.50 -17.27 -3.79
C SER A 249 6.60 -16.42 -3.14
N PRO A 250 6.36 -15.80 -1.97
CA PRO A 250 7.26 -14.86 -1.33
C PRO A 250 8.34 -15.59 -0.49
N ASN A 251 9.31 -16.22 -1.14
CA ASN A 251 10.43 -16.88 -0.45
C ASN A 251 11.66 -15.95 -0.30
N TRP A 252 11.66 -14.83 -1.02
CA TRP A 252 12.69 -13.80 -1.02
C TRP A 252 12.05 -12.43 -0.82
N ALA A 253 12.80 -11.53 -0.19
CA ALA A 253 12.41 -10.13 -0.03
C ALA A 253 13.59 -9.21 -0.39
N THR A 254 13.29 -8.15 -1.15
CA THR A 254 14.23 -7.05 -1.45
C THR A 254 13.70 -5.77 -0.84
N TYR A 255 14.55 -5.07 -0.12
CA TYR A 255 14.21 -3.85 0.60
C TYR A 255 14.73 -2.63 -0.15
N ARG A 256 13.91 -1.59 -0.32
CA ARG A 256 14.31 -0.28 -0.79
C ARG A 256 14.08 0.76 0.29
N TYR A 257 15.09 1.59 0.53
CA TYR A 257 15.10 2.66 1.51
C TYR A 257 16.28 3.61 1.24
N TYR A 258 16.29 4.77 1.89
CA TYR A 258 17.45 5.66 1.93
C TYR A 258 18.43 5.23 3.02
N ARG A 259 19.67 4.94 2.62
CA ARG A 259 20.75 4.57 3.53
C ARG A 259 20.99 5.66 4.56
N GLY A 260 21.17 5.28 5.82
CA GLY A 260 21.37 6.21 6.92
C GLY A 260 20.16 7.09 7.29
N CYS A 261 18.99 6.89 6.66
CA CYS A 261 17.79 7.64 6.98
C CYS A 261 17.45 7.52 8.47
N ASN A 262 17.28 8.66 9.14
CA ASN A 262 17.19 8.79 10.58
C ASN A 262 15.80 9.33 10.97
N PRO A 263 14.83 8.45 11.31
CA PRO A 263 13.49 8.88 11.61
C PRO A 263 13.32 9.27 13.07
N ASP A 264 12.22 9.95 13.37
CA ASP A 264 11.66 9.94 14.71
C ASP A 264 11.05 8.56 15.02
N GLY A 265 11.02 8.17 16.30
CA GLY A 265 10.38 6.92 16.71
C GLY A 265 11.11 5.64 16.30
N GLY A 266 12.38 5.71 15.86
CA GLY A 266 13.20 4.55 15.52
C GLY A 266 14.70 4.88 15.39
N PRO A 267 15.57 3.85 15.36
CA PRO A 267 17.00 4.03 15.05
C PRO A 267 17.17 4.40 13.57
N SER A 268 18.35 4.87 13.15
CA SER A 268 18.66 5.04 11.73
C SER A 268 18.57 3.72 10.96
N LEU A 269 18.20 3.80 9.69
CA LEU A 269 18.32 2.68 8.75
C LEU A 269 19.79 2.38 8.45
N PRO A 270 20.12 1.15 8.01
CA PRO A 270 21.49 0.77 7.68
C PRO A 270 22.13 1.67 6.62
N ASN A 271 23.46 1.74 6.64
CA ASN A 271 24.27 2.42 5.61
C ASN A 271 24.53 1.53 4.40
#